data_AF-A0AAV8W9L8-F1
#
_entry.id   AF-A0AAV8W9L8-F1
#
_cell.length_a   1.000
_cell.length_b   1.000
_cell.length_c   1.000
_cell.angle_alpha   90.00
_cell.angle_beta   90.00
_cell.angle_gamma   90.00
#
_symmetry.space_group_name_H-M   'P 1'
#
loop_
_entity.id
_entity.type
_entity.pdbx_description
1 polymer ?
#
loop_
_entity_poly.entity_id
_entity_poly.type
_entity_poly.pdbx_seq_one_letter_code
_entity_poly.pdbx_strand_id
1 'polypeptide(L)'
;MTEKQLNATKKLVRNTCQNKAKATNEQIDAMQKGDFGGDRNAQCYLHCIISTYKLLTKDNQFDWEAGIKATNANAPPSIAEPGIVSIKNCKDAVKTPSDKCAASTEIAKCLYDDNPANYFLP
;
A
#
# COMPACT_ATOMS: atom_id res chain seq x y z
N MET A 1 15.95 4.87 6.13
CA MET A 1 16.42 5.34 4.80
C MET A 1 16.33 6.86 4.76
N THR A 2 17.12 7.53 3.93
CA THR A 2 16.88 8.96 3.65
C THR A 2 15.63 9.12 2.78
N GLU A 3 15.01 10.31 2.78
CA GLU A 3 13.85 10.58 1.91
C GLU A 3 14.16 10.34 0.43
N LYS A 4 15.37 10.69 -0.01
CA LYS A 4 15.84 10.44 -1.39
C LYS A 4 15.86 8.95 -1.72
N GLN A 5 16.36 8.12 -0.80
CA GLN A 5 16.37 6.66 -0.97
C GLN A 5 14.94 6.11 -0.97
N LEU A 6 14.08 6.60 -0.08
CA LEU A 6 12.68 6.17 -0.01
C LEU A 6 11.94 6.48 -1.32
N ASN A 7 12.11 7.68 -1.87
CA ASN A 7 11.50 8.09 -3.14
C ASN A 7 12.01 7.24 -4.32
N ALA A 8 13.30 6.90 -4.34
CA ALA A 8 13.85 5.98 -5.34
C ALA A 8 13.23 4.58 -5.24
N THR A 9 13.07 4.07 -4.01
CA THR A 9 12.41 2.78 -3.75
C THR A 9 10.94 2.81 -4.17
N LYS A 10 10.19 3.87 -3.83
CA LYS A 10 8.80 4.05 -4.28
C LYS A 10 8.68 3.98 -5.80
N LYS A 11 9.53 4.71 -6.52
CA LYS A 11 9.57 4.70 -8.00
C LYS A 11 9.88 3.30 -8.56
N LEU A 12 10.84 2.58 -7.97
CA LEU A 12 11.18 1.22 -8.39
C LEU A 12 10.02 0.26 -8.19
N VAL A 13 9.37 0.30 -7.02
CA VAL A 13 8.22 -0.55 -6.69
C VAL A 13 7.05 -0.23 -7.61
N ARG A 14 6.74 1.05 -7.84
CA ARG A 14 5.72 1.50 -8.80
C ARG A 14 5.92 0.85 -10.16
N ASN A 15 7.08 1.05 -10.76
CA ASN A 15 7.38 0.57 -12.10
C ASN A 15 7.31 -0.96 -12.19
N THR A 16 7.83 -1.64 -11.17
CA THR A 16 7.81 -3.11 -11.10
C THR A 16 6.38 -3.64 -11.04
N CYS A 17 5.56 -3.08 -10.16
CA CYS A 17 4.20 -3.54 -9.96
C CYS A 17 3.26 -3.15 -11.08
N GLN A 18 3.44 -1.97 -11.67
CA GLN A 18 2.72 -1.54 -12.87
C GLN A 18 2.95 -2.54 -14.00
N ASN A 19 4.22 -2.87 -14.28
CA ASN A 19 4.58 -3.81 -15.35
C ASN A 19 4.06 -5.24 -15.12
N LYS A 20 4.01 -5.69 -13.86
CA LYS A 20 3.50 -7.02 -13.49
C LYS A 20 1.99 -7.10 -13.59
N ALA A 21 1.28 -6.11 -13.04
CA ALA A 21 -0.17 -6.09 -12.99
C ALA A 21 -0.81 -5.59 -14.29
N LYS A 22 -0.03 -4.98 -15.18
CA LYS A 22 -0.52 -4.31 -16.41
C LYS A 22 -1.52 -3.19 -16.12
N ALA A 23 -1.38 -2.53 -14.96
CA ALA A 23 -2.14 -1.34 -14.62
C ALA A 23 -1.70 -0.15 -15.48
N THR A 24 -2.63 0.71 -15.85
CA THR A 24 -2.30 1.94 -16.60
C THR A 24 -1.86 3.06 -15.65
N ASN A 25 -1.23 4.10 -16.19
CA ASN A 25 -0.87 5.26 -15.37
C ASN A 25 -2.12 5.94 -14.80
N GLU A 26 -3.19 6.02 -15.60
CA GLU A 26 -4.45 6.65 -15.21
C GLU A 26 -5.07 5.94 -14.02
N GLN A 27 -5.05 4.61 -14.00
CA GLN A 27 -5.53 3.82 -12.86
C GLN A 27 -4.71 4.08 -11.60
N ILE A 28 -3.38 4.15 -11.72
CA ILE A 28 -2.51 4.38 -10.56
C ILE A 28 -2.68 5.82 -10.04
N ASP A 29 -2.76 6.80 -10.94
CA ASP A 29 -2.93 8.20 -10.58
C ASP A 29 -4.32 8.49 -9.99
N ALA A 30 -5.34 7.70 -10.35
CA ALA A 30 -6.66 7.73 -9.72
C ALA A 30 -6.59 7.29 -8.25
N MET A 31 -5.86 6.21 -7.94
CA MET A 31 -5.66 5.72 -6.56
C MET A 31 -4.93 6.74 -5.69
N GLN A 32 -3.97 7.48 -6.25
CA GLN A 32 -3.28 8.57 -5.54
C GLN A 32 -4.21 9.75 -5.21
N LYS A 33 -5.39 9.82 -5.85
CA LYS A 33 -6.45 10.81 -5.61
C LYS A 33 -7.63 10.23 -4.82
N GLY A 34 -7.49 9.00 -4.30
CA GLY A 34 -8.52 8.35 -3.49
C GLY A 34 -9.54 7.53 -4.28
N ASP A 35 -9.37 7.37 -5.59
CA ASP A 35 -10.23 6.52 -6.40
C ASP A 35 -9.65 5.11 -6.54
N PHE A 36 -10.22 4.18 -5.78
CA PHE A 36 -9.87 2.77 -5.75
C PHE A 36 -10.86 1.89 -6.53
N GLY A 37 -11.74 2.48 -7.35
CA GLY A 37 -12.77 1.80 -8.15
C GLY A 37 -12.26 1.12 -9.43
N GLY A 38 -10.94 0.96 -9.56
CA GLY A 38 -10.30 0.38 -10.73
C GLY A 38 -10.61 -1.11 -10.93
N ASP A 39 -10.21 -1.62 -12.10
CA ASP A 39 -10.40 -3.01 -12.49
C ASP A 39 -9.41 -3.97 -11.81
N ARG A 40 -9.41 -5.23 -12.26
CA ARG A 40 -8.52 -6.28 -11.75
C ARG A 40 -7.03 -5.91 -11.80
N ASN A 41 -6.59 -5.20 -12.82
CA ASN A 41 -5.18 -4.83 -12.98
C ASN A 41 -4.79 -3.77 -11.93
N ALA A 42 -5.66 -2.78 -11.69
CA ALA A 42 -5.47 -1.77 -10.64
C ALA A 42 -5.44 -2.40 -9.23
N GLN A 43 -6.34 -3.35 -8.96
CA GLN A 43 -6.33 -4.06 -7.68
C GLN A 43 -5.05 -4.90 -7.50
N CYS A 44 -4.66 -5.65 -8.53
CA CYS A 44 -3.47 -6.51 -8.43
C CYS A 44 -2.16 -5.72 -8.48
N TYR A 45 -2.17 -4.46 -8.92
CA TYR A 45 -1.07 -3.52 -8.71
C TYR A 45 -0.84 -3.27 -7.22
N LEU A 46 -1.89 -2.96 -6.45
CA LEU A 46 -1.80 -2.79 -5.00
C LEU A 46 -1.38 -4.08 -4.31
N HIS A 47 -1.88 -5.23 -4.76
CA HIS A 47 -1.41 -6.53 -4.26
C HIS A 47 0.09 -6.73 -4.45
N CYS A 48 0.63 -6.37 -5.62
CA CYS A 48 2.07 -6.44 -5.85
C CYS A 48 2.85 -5.55 -4.86
N ILE A 49 2.36 -4.36 -4.54
CA ILE A 49 2.99 -3.45 -3.58
C ILE A 49 2.96 -4.04 -2.17
N ILE A 50 1.78 -4.40 -1.68
CA ILE A 50 1.57 -4.95 -0.33
C ILE A 50 2.41 -6.24 -0.16
N SER A 51 2.45 -7.10 -1.18
CA SER A 51 3.28 -8.31 -1.18
C SER A 51 4.78 -8.01 -1.19
N THR A 52 5.21 -6.99 -1.93
CA THR A 52 6.62 -6.54 -1.97
C THR A 52 7.09 -6.11 -0.58
N TYR A 53 6.23 -5.42 0.17
CA TYR A 53 6.49 -5.03 1.55
C TYR A 53 6.20 -6.12 2.58
N LYS A 54 5.72 -7.29 2.14
CA LYS A 54 5.36 -8.44 2.99
C LYS A 54 4.31 -8.08 4.05
N LEU A 55 3.30 -7.32 3.64
CA LEU A 55 2.24 -6.82 4.51
C LEU A 55 0.93 -7.61 4.41
N LEU A 56 0.95 -8.75 3.72
CA LEU A 56 -0.21 -9.63 3.59
C LEU A 56 0.13 -10.97 4.22
N THR A 57 -0.71 -11.42 5.16
CA THR A 57 -0.58 -12.76 5.74
C THR A 57 -0.94 -13.83 4.71
N LYS A 58 -0.71 -15.10 5.06
CA LYS A 58 -1.09 -16.24 4.20
C LYS A 58 -2.61 -16.32 3.94
N ASP A 59 -3.41 -15.79 4.88
CA ASP A 59 -4.87 -15.79 4.82
C ASP A 59 -5.43 -14.48 4.22
N ASN A 60 -4.58 -13.73 3.52
CA ASN A 60 -4.89 -12.44 2.91
C ASN A 60 -5.35 -11.35 3.90
N GLN A 61 -4.96 -11.45 5.17
CA GLN A 61 -5.19 -10.40 6.16
C GLN A 61 -4.05 -9.38 6.16
N PHE A 62 -4.30 -8.18 6.68
CA PHE A 62 -3.26 -7.16 6.82
C PHE A 62 -2.28 -7.53 7.95
N ASP A 63 -1.02 -7.75 7.60
CA ASP A 63 0.06 -7.94 8.59
C ASP A 63 0.52 -6.58 9.13
N TRP A 64 -0.35 -5.94 9.91
CA TRP A 64 -0.15 -4.58 10.42
C TRP A 64 1.04 -4.50 11.38
N GLU A 65 1.33 -5.56 12.14
CA GLU A 65 2.50 -5.63 13.03
C GLU A 65 3.81 -5.62 12.22
N ALA A 66 3.89 -6.43 11.15
CA ALA A 66 5.01 -6.36 10.21
C ALA A 66 5.09 -4.98 9.55
N GLY A 67 3.95 -4.36 9.23
CA GLY A 67 3.85 -2.99 8.73
C GLY A 67 4.49 -1.96 9.67
N ILE A 68 4.12 -1.98 10.95
CA ILE A 68 4.71 -1.09 11.96
C ILE A 68 6.23 -1.30 12.05
N LYS A 69 6.66 -2.57 12.10
CA LYS A 69 8.09 -2.91 12.19
C LYS A 69 8.87 -2.42 10.96
N ALA A 70 8.33 -2.63 9.76
CA ALA A 70 8.96 -2.21 8.51
C ALA A 70 9.04 -0.68 8.41
N THR A 71 7.97 0.02 8.78
CA THR A 71 7.91 1.48 8.78
C THR A 71 8.94 2.08 9.75
N ASN A 72 8.99 1.59 11.00
CA ASN A 72 9.99 2.03 11.98
C ASN A 72 11.44 1.81 11.51
N ALA A 73 11.72 0.69 10.82
CA ALA A 73 13.06 0.35 10.39
C ALA A 73 13.52 1.15 9.15
N ASN A 74 12.59 1.53 8.27
CA ASN A 74 12.95 2.02 6.93
C ASN A 74 12.57 3.47 6.65
N ALA A 75 11.55 4.02 7.30
CA ALA A 75 11.08 5.39 7.07
C ALA A 75 11.68 6.39 8.08
N PRO A 76 11.92 7.65 7.67
CA PRO A 76 12.25 8.72 8.61
C PRO A 76 11.06 9.04 9.52
N PRO A 77 11.27 9.66 10.71
CA PRO A 77 10.20 9.96 11.67
C PRO A 77 9.00 10.71 11.09
N SER A 78 9.27 11.70 10.21
CA SER A 78 8.26 12.51 9.51
C SER A 78 7.24 11.69 8.70
N ILE A 79 7.61 10.48 8.28
CA ILE A 79 6.74 9.55 7.54
C ILE A 79 6.28 8.41 8.45
N ALA A 80 7.17 7.94 9.33
CA ALA A 80 6.91 6.79 10.18
C ALA A 80 5.79 7.05 11.20
N GLU A 81 5.80 8.21 11.86
CA GLU A 81 4.82 8.55 12.89
C GLU A 81 3.37 8.57 12.36
N PRO A 82 3.03 9.36 11.32
CA PRO A 82 1.67 9.34 10.77
C PRO A 82 1.34 7.98 10.13
N GLY A 83 2.30 7.33 9.45
CA GLY A 83 2.08 6.03 8.81
C GLY A 83 1.73 4.92 9.80
N ILE A 84 2.36 4.88 10.98
CA ILE A 84 2.07 3.89 12.02
C ILE A 84 0.67 4.07 12.60
N VAL A 85 0.19 5.31 12.74
CA VAL A 85 -1.19 5.57 13.18
C VAL A 85 -2.18 4.96 12.17
N SER A 86 -2.01 5.26 10.88
CA SER A 86 -2.89 4.72 9.84
C SER A 86 -2.83 3.20 9.74
N ILE A 87 -1.64 2.60 9.88
CA ILE A 87 -1.48 1.13 9.91
C ILE A 87 -2.28 0.51 11.06
N LYS A 88 -2.25 1.11 12.26
CA LYS A 88 -3.03 0.61 13.41
C LYS A 88 -4.54 0.75 13.21
N ASN A 89 -4.98 1.88 12.67
CA ASN A 89 -6.40 2.13 12.41
C ASN A 89 -6.96 1.19 11.33
N CYS A 90 -6.11 0.77 10.40
CA CYS A 90 -6.47 -0.12 9.29
C CYS A 90 -6.22 -1.61 9.54
N LYS A 91 -5.90 -2.02 10.76
CA LYS A 91 -5.58 -3.43 11.09
C LYS A 91 -6.66 -4.44 10.65
N ASP A 92 -7.93 -4.03 10.66
CA ASP A 92 -9.09 -4.85 10.30
C ASP A 92 -9.70 -4.44 8.94
N ALA A 93 -8.91 -3.81 8.06
CA ALA A 93 -9.40 -3.24 6.79
C ALA A 93 -9.92 -4.30 5.80
N VAL A 94 -9.39 -5.53 5.85
CA VAL A 94 -9.72 -6.59 4.91
C VAL A 94 -11.12 -7.15 5.18
N LYS A 95 -11.99 -7.04 4.18
CA LYS A 95 -13.35 -7.59 4.13
C LYS A 95 -13.46 -8.76 3.16
N THR A 96 -12.58 -8.81 2.15
CA THR A 96 -12.61 -9.82 1.08
C THR A 96 -11.35 -10.70 1.08
N PRO A 97 -11.11 -11.53 2.11
CA PRO A 97 -9.88 -12.33 2.21
C PRO A 97 -9.80 -13.47 1.17
N SER A 98 -10.91 -13.82 0.51
CA SER A 98 -10.91 -14.80 -0.59
C SER A 98 -10.19 -14.29 -1.85
N ASP A 99 -9.94 -12.99 -1.96
CA ASP A 99 -9.25 -12.39 -3.09
C ASP A 99 -8.15 -11.44 -2.63
N LYS A 100 -6.91 -11.91 -2.76
CA LYS A 100 -5.70 -11.16 -2.38
C LYS A 100 -5.58 -9.76 -3.01
N CYS A 101 -6.12 -9.56 -4.23
CA CYS A 101 -6.06 -8.23 -4.84
C CYS A 101 -7.13 -7.31 -4.27
N ALA A 102 -8.35 -7.81 -4.03
CA ALA A 102 -9.38 -7.05 -3.33
C ALA A 102 -8.95 -6.71 -1.90
N ALA A 103 -8.42 -7.68 -1.14
CA ALA A 103 -7.89 -7.48 0.20
C ALA A 103 -6.79 -6.40 0.23
N SER A 104 -5.87 -6.42 -0.74
CA SER A 104 -4.82 -5.40 -0.83
C SER A 104 -5.36 -4.01 -1.19
N THR A 105 -6.41 -3.94 -2.01
CA THR A 105 -7.13 -2.69 -2.30
C THR A 105 -7.83 -2.14 -1.07
N GLU A 106 -8.48 -2.98 -0.29
CA GLU A 106 -9.15 -2.57 0.96
C GLU A 106 -8.17 -2.00 1.97
N ILE A 107 -6.99 -2.62 2.12
CA ILE A 107 -5.90 -2.10 2.95
C ILE A 107 -5.44 -0.73 2.45
N ALA A 108 -5.08 -0.63 1.17
CA ALA A 108 -4.59 0.63 0.59
C ALA A 108 -5.61 1.76 0.69
N LYS A 109 -6.89 1.44 0.41
CA LYS A 109 -7.98 2.40 0.54
C LYS A 109 -8.13 2.87 1.98
N CYS A 110 -8.10 1.97 2.96
CA CYS A 110 -8.18 2.36 4.36
C CYS A 110 -7.02 3.30 4.75
N LEU A 111 -5.79 2.96 4.35
CA LEU A 111 -4.62 3.81 4.63
C LEU A 111 -4.75 5.20 4.00
N TYR A 112 -5.33 5.29 2.81
CA TYR A 112 -5.64 6.57 2.18
C TYR A 112 -6.73 7.32 2.93
N ASP A 113 -7.87 6.69 3.20
CA ASP A 113 -9.03 7.32 3.84
C ASP A 113 -8.69 7.84 5.26
N ASP A 114 -7.85 7.12 6.01
CA ASP A 114 -7.43 7.51 7.36
C ASP A 114 -6.55 8.78 7.35
N ASN A 115 -5.62 8.87 6.39
CA ASN A 115 -4.71 10.02 6.30
C ASN A 115 -4.25 10.30 4.86
N PRO A 116 -5.10 10.93 4.03
CA PRO A 116 -4.79 11.17 2.62
C PRO A 116 -3.52 12.01 2.43
N ALA A 117 -3.29 12.97 3.33
CA ALA A 117 -2.15 13.88 3.27
C ALA A 117 -0.80 13.19 3.49
N ASN A 118 -0.80 12.04 4.18
CA ASN A 118 0.42 11.26 4.47
C ASN A 118 0.39 9.86 3.83
N TYR A 119 -0.47 9.65 2.83
CA TYR A 119 -0.53 8.39 2.10
C TYR A 119 0.82 8.07 1.45
N PHE A 120 1.32 6.86 1.66
CA PHE A 120 2.72 6.53 1.40
C PHE A 120 2.95 5.43 0.37
N LEU A 121 1.93 4.70 -0.07
CA LEU A 121 2.08 3.68 -1.10
C LEU A 121 2.28 4.32 -2.49
N PRO A 122 3.14 3.75 -3.34
CA PRO A 122 3.52 4.32 -4.64
C PRO A 122 2.45 4.25 -5.74
#